data_AF-A0A1Q2CB16-F1
#
_entry.id   AF-A0A1Q2CB16-F1
#
_cell.length_a   1.000
_cell.length_b   1.000
_cell.length_c   1.000
_cell.angle_alpha   90.00
_cell.angle_beta   90.00
_cell.angle_gamma   90.00
#
_symmetry.space_group_name_H-M   'P 1'
#
loop_
_entity.id
_entity.type
_entity.pdbx_description
1 polymer ?
#
loop_
_entity_poly.entity_id
_entity_poly.type
_entity_poly.pdbx_seq_one_letter_code
_entity_poly.pdbx_strand_id
1 'polypeptide(L)' 'MKFAQTCLDAAKSFIRGQTGLDDEQIDAYEDITIAVLVLTQDMYDNRRLYVEKSNVNKVVDSIIYQYAENWL' A
#
# COMPACT_ATOMS: atom_id res chain seq x y z
N MET A 1 17.98 -1.88 10.30
CA MET A 1 17.89 -1.51 8.87
C MET A 1 16.81 -0.44 8.74
N LYS A 2 17.13 0.78 8.26
CA LYS A 2 16.20 1.94 8.29
C LYS A 2 15.31 2.03 7.04
N PHE A 3 15.79 1.55 5.90
CA PHE A 3 15.12 1.73 4.61
C PHE A 3 13.85 0.89 4.44
N ALA A 4 13.88 -0.42 4.76
CA ALA A 4 12.70 -1.28 4.67
C ALA A 4 11.55 -0.80 5.57
N GLN A 5 11.88 -0.29 6.76
CA GLN A 5 10.88 0.31 7.65
C GLN A 5 10.26 1.57 7.00
N THR A 6 11.07 2.43 6.39
CA THR A 6 10.56 3.62 5.68
C THR A 6 9.63 3.25 4.52
N CYS A 7 9.91 2.18 3.77
CA CYS A 7 9.00 1.67 2.73
C CYS A 7 7.67 1.17 3.32
N LEU A 8 7.74 0.43 4.43
CA LEU A 8 6.54 -0.06 5.13
C LEU A 8 5.68 1.09 5.65
N ASP A 9 6.30 2.09 6.29
CA ASP A 9 5.61 3.26 6.82
C ASP A 9 4.95 4.07 5.68
N ALA A 10 5.64 4.20 4.54
CA ALA A 10 5.11 4.86 3.35
C ALA A 10 3.93 4.09 2.74
N ALA A 11 4.02 2.75 2.66
CA ALA A 11 2.93 1.90 2.17
C ALA A 11 1.69 1.99 3.08
N LYS A 12 1.85 1.90 4.41
CA LYS A 12 0.74 2.09 5.36
C LYS A 12 0.12 3.48 5.22
N SER A 13 0.93 4.54 5.14
CA SER A 13 0.46 5.91 4.93
C SER A 13 -0.36 6.07 3.64
N PHE A 14 0.09 5.43 2.55
CA PHE A 14 -0.63 5.43 1.29
C PHE A 14 -2.01 4.76 1.41
N ILE A 15 -2.08 3.56 2.00
CA ILE A 15 -3.34 2.82 2.21
C ILE A 15 -4.30 3.63 3.10
N ARG A 16 -3.81 4.24 4.18
CA ARG A 16 -4.61 5.16 5.01
C ARG A 16 -5.14 6.34 4.20
N GLY A 17 -4.35 6.91 3.32
CA GLY A 17 -4.79 7.99 2.45
C GLY A 17 -5.91 7.60 1.47
N GLN A 18 -5.93 6.35 1.00
CA GLN A 18 -6.92 5.88 0.02
C GLN A 18 -8.19 5.28 0.65
N THR A 19 -8.08 4.68 1.83
CA THR A 19 -9.17 3.92 2.48
C THR A 19 -9.61 4.48 3.83
N GLY A 20 -8.72 5.28 4.45
CA GLY A 20 -8.70 5.76 5.85
C GLY A 20 -9.23 4.82 6.90
N LEU A 21 -8.89 3.56 6.71
CA LEU A 21 -8.61 2.66 7.81
C LEU A 21 -7.50 3.22 8.70
N ASP A 22 -7.50 2.85 9.98
CA ASP A 22 -6.36 3.04 10.87
C ASP A 22 -5.35 1.88 10.76
N ASP A 23 -4.21 2.01 11.46
CA ASP A 23 -3.15 1.00 11.40
C ASP A 23 -3.59 -0.36 12.00
N GLU A 24 -4.52 -0.36 12.96
CA GLU A 24 -5.03 -1.56 13.62
C GLU A 24 -5.95 -2.35 12.68
N GLN A 25 -6.81 -1.64 11.94
CA GLN A 25 -7.65 -2.20 10.89
C GLN A 25 -6.83 -2.72 9.71
N ILE A 26 -5.79 -1.99 9.31
CA ILE A 26 -4.86 -2.40 8.24
C ILE A 26 -4.18 -3.72 8.60
N ASP A 27 -3.74 -3.88 9.84
CA ASP A 27 -3.07 -5.10 10.31
C ASP A 27 -4.06 -6.24 10.63
N ALA A 28 -5.36 -5.94 10.80
CA ALA A 28 -6.41 -6.93 11.06
C ALA A 28 -6.97 -7.57 9.78
N TYR A 29 -7.00 -6.84 8.67
CA TYR A 29 -7.50 -7.34 7.39
C TYR A 29 -6.36 -7.94 6.55
N GLU A 30 -6.43 -9.26 6.33
CA GLU A 30 -5.35 -10.01 5.67
C GLU A 30 -5.10 -9.54 4.23
N ASP A 31 -6.15 -9.20 3.48
CA ASP A 31 -6.07 -8.69 2.12
C ASP A 31 -5.40 -7.31 2.04
N ILE A 32 -5.74 -6.40 2.96
CA ILE A 32 -5.09 -5.09 3.11
C ILE A 32 -3.64 -5.24 3.55
N THR A 33 -3.35 -6.17 4.47
CA THR A 33 -1.98 -6.49 4.88
C THR A 33 -1.15 -6.96 3.68
N ILE A 34 -1.69 -7.83 2.82
CA ILE A 34 -1.03 -8.25 1.58
C ILE A 34 -0.80 -7.06 0.64
N ALA A 35 -1.78 -6.15 0.49
CA ALA A 35 -1.62 -4.95 -0.31
C ALA A 35 -0.47 -4.06 0.21
N VAL A 36 -0.35 -3.87 1.53
CA VAL A 36 0.76 -3.15 2.16
C VAL A 36 2.10 -3.81 1.87
N LEU A 37 2.18 -5.15 1.97
CA LEU A 37 3.42 -5.89 1.72
C LEU A 37 3.85 -5.80 0.26
N VAL A 38 2.91 -5.88 -0.68
CA VAL A 38 3.19 -5.73 -2.12
C VAL A 38 3.70 -4.32 -2.42
N LEU A 39 3.08 -3.27 -1.85
CA LEU A 39 3.55 -1.89 -1.98
C LEU A 39 4.93 -1.68 -1.35
N THR A 40 5.17 -2.30 -0.20
CA THR A 40 6.47 -2.24 0.50
C THR A 40 7.56 -2.87 -0.37
N GLN A 41 7.28 -4.02 -0.98
CA GLN A 41 8.19 -4.68 -1.91
C GLN A 41 8.46 -3.78 -3.13
N ASP A 42 7.41 -3.25 -3.76
CA ASP A 42 7.54 -2.39 -4.93
C ASP A 42 8.42 -1.16 -4.64
N MET A 43 8.20 -0.48 -3.52
CA MET A 43 9.03 0.65 -3.08
C MET A 43 10.47 0.26 -2.75
N TYR A 44 10.69 -0.96 -2.24
CA TYR A 44 12.02 -1.44 -1.90
C TYR A 44 12.83 -1.82 -3.14
N ASP A 45 12.18 -2.42 -4.13
CA ASP A 45 12.80 -2.92 -5.37
C ASP A 45 12.96 -1.79 -6.40
N ASN A 46 11.95 -0.93 -6.57
CA ASN A 46 11.94 0.17 -7.54
C ASN A 46 12.54 1.45 -6.98
N ARG A 47 13.86 1.45 -6.77
CA ARG A 47 14.63 2.64 -6.30
C ARG A 47 15.02 3.62 -7.41
N ARG A 48 14.46 3.48 -8.61
CA ARG A 48 14.84 4.30 -9.77
C ARG A 48 14.14 5.65 -9.71
N LEU A 49 14.92 6.72 -9.92
CA LEU A 49 14.44 8.11 -10.01
C LEU A 49 13.45 8.33 -11.19
N TYR A 50 13.54 7.48 -12.22
CA TYR A 50 12.68 7.51 -13.39
C TYR A 50 11.75 6.29 -13.39
N VAL A 51 10.45 6.54 -13.31
CA VAL A 51 9.42 5.50 -13.37
C VAL A 51 9.06 5.23 -14.83
N GLU A 52 9.47 4.09 -15.38
CA GLU A 52 8.94 3.59 -16.66
C GLU A 52 7.57 2.93 -16.39
N LYS A 53 6.49 3.64 -16.71
CA LYS A 53 5.08 3.23 -16.54
C LYS A 53 4.71 2.87 -15.09
N SER A 54 4.18 3.86 -14.37
CA SER A 54 3.49 3.65 -13.08
C SER A 54 2.16 2.93 -13.31
N ASN A 55 2.18 1.59 -13.35
CA ASN A 55 0.97 0.80 -13.26
C ASN A 55 0.90 0.24 -11.84
N VAL A 56 0.03 0.84 -11.02
CA VAL A 56 -0.35 0.24 -9.74
C VAL A 56 -0.84 -1.18 -10.01
N ASN A 57 -0.40 -2.15 -9.20
CA ASN A 57 -0.82 -3.53 -9.35
C ASN A 57 -2.36 -3.59 -9.25
N LYS A 58 -3.04 -4.09 -10.29
CA LYS A 58 -4.51 -4.15 -10.37
C LYS A 58 -5.15 -4.89 -9.20
N VAL A 59 -4.44 -5.83 -8.59
CA VAL A 59 -4.90 -6.55 -7.39
C VAL A 59 -4.89 -5.62 -6.18
N VAL A 60 -3.80 -4.85 -5.99
CA VAL A 60 -3.69 -3.84 -4.94
C VAL A 60 -4.77 -2.77 -5.13
N ASP A 61 -4.98 -2.33 -6.36
CA ASP A 61 -6.02 -1.36 -6.72
C ASP A 61 -7.42 -1.87 -6.35
N SER A 62 -7.74 -3.12 -6.72
CA SER A 62 -9.05 -3.74 -6.41
C SER A 62 -9.28 -3.89 -4.91
N ILE A 63 -8.24 -4.27 -4.15
CA ILE A 63 -8.31 -4.36 -2.68
C ILE A 63 -8.55 -2.96 -2.10
N ILE A 64 -7.84 -1.93 -2.57
CA ILE A 64 -8.05 -0.56 -2.10
C ILE A 64 -9.49 -0.09 -2.39
N TYR A 65 -9.98 -0.30 -3.61
CA TYR A 65 -11.34 0.10 -4.01
C TYR A 65 -12.41 -0.52 -3.12
N GLN A 66 -12.27 -1.79 -2.73
CA GLN A 66 -13.22 -2.48 -1.84
C GLN A 66 -13.41 -1.77 -0.49
N TYR A 67 -12.37 -1.11 0.03
CA TYR A 67 -12.42 -0.41 1.31
C TYR A 67 -12.66 1.10 1.15
N ALA A 68 -12.24 1.69 0.04
CA ALA A 68 -12.46 3.10 -0.29
C ALA A 68 -13.93 3.42 -0.62
N GLU A 69 -14.68 2.49 -1.21
CA GLU A 69 -16.11 2.69 -1.52
C GLU A 69 -17.03 2.71 -0.29
N ASN A 70 -16.56 2.25 0.88
CA ASN A 70 -17.30 2.36 2.14
C ASN A 70 -17.34 3.80 2.71
N TRP A 71 -16.83 4.80 1.97
CA TRP A 71 -16.79 6.21 2.36
C TRP A 71 -17.80 7.13 1.63
N LEU A 72 -18.74 6.58 0.86
CA LEU A 72 -19.83 7.33 0.21
C LEU A 72 -21.18 7.17 0.93
#